data_AF-A0A953CQH0-F1
#
_entry.id   AF-A0A953CQH0-F1
#
_cell.length_a   1.000
_cell.length_b   1.000
_cell.length_c   1.000
_cell.angle_alpha   90.00
_cell.angle_beta   90.00
_cell.angle_gamma   90.00
#
_symmetry.space_group_name_H-M   'P 1'
#
loop_
_entity.id
_entity.type
_entity.pdbx_description
1 polymer ?
#
loop_
_entity_poly.entity_id
_entity_poly.type
_entity_poly.pdbx_seq_one_letter_code
_entity_poly.pdbx_strand_id
1 'polypeptide(L)'
;MAAPPARRAAPPAPSGAGRPGSGKAVGRGAGKGAHRVRIVGGQWKRTPLAVPDVPGLRPTPDRVRETLFNWLGQSLEGRACLDPFAGSGALGLEAASRGARRVVMV
;
A
#
# COMPACT_ATOMS: atom_id res chain seq x y z
N MET A 1 69.70 -44.70 2.68
CA MET A 1 69.08 -45.10 1.40
C MET A 1 67.60 -45.38 1.70
N ALA A 2 66.69 -44.82 0.91
CA ALA A 2 65.22 -44.93 0.95
C ALA A 2 64.47 -44.24 2.11
N ALA A 3 63.90 -43.06 1.81
CA ALA A 3 62.69 -42.56 2.46
C ALA A 3 61.45 -43.32 1.93
N PRO A 4 60.43 -43.57 2.77
CA PRO A 4 59.06 -43.69 2.30
C PRO A 4 58.08 -42.72 2.98
N PRO A 5 56.89 -42.50 2.38
CA PRO A 5 56.33 -41.17 2.17
C PRO A 5 55.26 -40.72 3.19
N ALA A 6 55.02 -39.41 3.15
CA ALA A 6 54.04 -38.66 3.91
C ALA A 6 52.59 -39.18 3.79
N ARG A 7 51.88 -39.06 4.92
CA ARG A 7 50.46 -39.35 5.14
C ARG A 7 49.57 -38.74 4.03
N ARG A 8 48.67 -39.53 3.45
CA ARG A 8 47.52 -39.02 2.69
C ARG A 8 46.26 -39.11 3.55
N ALA A 9 45.68 -37.94 3.81
CA ALA A 9 44.39 -37.77 4.45
C ALA A 9 43.24 -38.27 3.54
N ALA A 10 42.18 -38.77 4.15
CA ALA A 10 40.95 -39.19 3.49
C ALA A 10 40.22 -37.99 2.82
N PRO A 11 39.49 -38.20 1.71
CA PRO A 11 38.75 -37.14 1.02
C PRO A 11 37.51 -36.68 1.83
N PRO A 12 37.13 -35.39 1.75
CA PRO A 12 35.93 -34.88 2.40
C PRO A 12 34.64 -35.31 1.68
N ALA A 13 33.55 -35.39 2.45
CA ALA A 13 32.21 -35.72 1.99
C ALA A 13 31.66 -34.72 0.93
N PRO A 14 30.78 -35.15 0.01
CA PRO A 14 30.20 -34.25 -0.99
C PRO A 14 29.18 -33.30 -0.35
N SER A 15 29.40 -32.00 -0.54
CA SER A 15 28.47 -30.92 -0.22
C SER A 15 27.21 -31.03 -1.09
N GLY A 16 26.10 -31.40 -0.46
CA GLY A 16 24.79 -31.47 -1.09
C GLY A 16 24.26 -30.10 -1.51
N ALA A 17 23.84 -30.05 -2.78
CA ALA A 17 22.70 -29.33 -3.35
C ALA A 17 22.42 -27.89 -2.88
N GLY A 18 22.60 -26.95 -3.83
CA GLY A 18 22.25 -25.55 -3.69
C GLY A 18 20.79 -25.32 -3.26
N ARG A 19 20.62 -24.32 -2.41
CA ARG A 19 19.33 -23.72 -2.08
C ARG A 19 18.63 -23.29 -3.39
N PRO A 20 17.39 -23.69 -3.67
CA PRO A 20 16.65 -23.05 -4.74
C PRO A 20 16.44 -21.60 -4.34
N GLY A 21 16.98 -20.68 -5.14
CA GLY A 21 16.72 -19.26 -5.01
C GLY A 21 15.21 -19.04 -5.00
N SER A 22 14.74 -18.32 -4.00
CA SER A 22 13.36 -17.83 -3.94
C SER A 22 13.10 -17.02 -5.22
N GLY A 23 12.46 -17.67 -6.18
CA GLY A 23 11.96 -17.02 -7.38
C GLY A 23 11.13 -15.84 -6.93
N LYS A 24 11.59 -14.62 -7.24
CA LYS A 24 10.78 -13.42 -7.10
C LYS A 24 9.44 -13.73 -7.77
N ALA A 25 8.38 -13.81 -6.96
CA ALA A 25 7.02 -13.92 -7.46
C ALA A 25 6.84 -12.79 -8.47
N VAL A 26 6.72 -13.17 -9.74
CA VAL A 26 6.40 -12.27 -10.83
C VAL A 26 5.07 -11.65 -10.45
N GLY A 27 5.11 -10.38 -10.04
CA GLY A 27 3.92 -9.61 -9.72
C GLY A 27 3.00 -9.71 -10.92
N ARG A 28 1.90 -10.44 -10.76
CA ARG A 28 0.86 -10.56 -11.79
C ARG A 28 0.46 -9.15 -12.20
N GLY A 29 0.62 -8.88 -13.48
CA GLY A 29 0.39 -7.57 -14.08
C GLY A 29 -0.91 -6.96 -13.60
N ALA A 30 -0.80 -5.75 -13.05
CA ALA A 30 -1.95 -4.90 -12.81
C ALA A 30 -2.61 -4.66 -14.18
N GLY A 31 -3.81 -5.21 -14.36
CA GLY A 31 -4.68 -4.87 -15.48
C GLY A 31 -4.80 -3.35 -15.57
N LYS A 32 -4.83 -2.85 -16.81
CA LYS A 32 -4.93 -1.42 -17.14
C LYS A 32 -5.94 -0.72 -16.23
N GLY A 33 -5.45 0.21 -15.41
CA GLY A 33 -6.16 1.46 -15.19
C GLY A 33 -6.86 1.74 -13.86
N ALA A 34 -6.94 0.83 -12.88
CA ALA A 34 -7.71 1.12 -11.66
C ALA A 34 -7.22 2.41 -10.97
N HIS A 35 -8.00 3.49 -11.08
CA HIS A 35 -7.72 4.76 -10.42
C HIS A 35 -7.74 4.57 -8.90
N ARG A 36 -6.56 4.32 -8.33
CA ARG A 36 -6.41 3.97 -6.92
C ARG A 36 -6.45 5.22 -6.05
N VAL A 37 -7.64 5.59 -5.62
CA VAL A 37 -7.86 6.60 -4.60
C VAL A 37 -7.29 6.08 -3.27
N ARG A 38 -6.68 6.97 -2.48
CA ARG A 38 -6.16 6.64 -1.14
C ARG A 38 -6.52 7.73 -0.13
N ILE A 39 -6.62 7.33 1.13
CA ILE A 39 -6.69 8.26 2.26
C ILE A 39 -5.32 8.94 2.43
N VAL A 40 -5.31 10.27 2.53
CA VAL A 40 -4.12 11.12 2.51
C VAL A 40 -3.58 11.37 3.93
N GLY A 41 -4.47 11.55 4.91
CA GLY A 41 -4.13 11.93 6.28
C GLY A 41 -5.03 11.25 7.33
N GLY A 42 -4.79 11.61 8.59
CA GLY A 42 -5.48 11.02 9.73
C GLY A 42 -5.05 9.59 10.06
N GLN A 43 -5.88 8.89 10.82
CA GLN A 43 -5.62 7.56 11.38
C GLN A 43 -5.50 6.47 10.30
N TRP A 44 -6.20 6.62 9.18
CA TRP A 44 -6.22 5.65 8.08
C TRP A 44 -5.36 6.09 6.88
N LYS A 45 -4.37 6.94 7.11
CA LYS A 45 -3.45 7.43 6.07
C LYS A 45 -2.83 6.27 5.26
N ARG A 46 -2.75 6.46 3.93
CA ARG A 46 -2.26 5.50 2.92
C ARG A 46 -3.15 4.27 2.71
N THR A 47 -4.33 4.21 3.33
CA THR A 47 -5.30 3.15 3.04
C THR A 47 -5.85 3.34 1.62
N PRO A 48 -5.76 2.33 0.75
CA PRO A 48 -6.36 2.39 -0.58
C PRO A 48 -7.89 2.24 -0.48
N LEU A 49 -8.59 3.00 -1.30
CA LEU A 49 -10.04 2.90 -1.48
C LEU A 49 -10.31 2.19 -2.80
N ALA A 50 -11.16 1.17 -2.74
CA ALA A 50 -11.65 0.51 -3.94
C ALA A 50 -12.64 1.44 -4.63
N VAL A 51 -12.28 1.90 -5.83
CA VAL A 51 -13.15 2.73 -6.66
C VAL A 51 -13.34 2.01 -7.99
N PRO A 52 -14.58 1.89 -8.50
CA PRO A 52 -14.83 1.31 -9.81
C PRO A 52 -14.05 2.05 -10.89
N ASP A 53 -13.38 1.32 -11.77
CA ASP A 53 -12.69 1.91 -12.92
C ASP A 53 -13.64 1.91 -14.13
N VAL A 54 -14.50 2.93 -14.20
CA VAL A 54 -15.50 3.07 -15.26
C VAL A 54 -15.16 4.25 -16.17
N PRO A 55 -15.32 4.12 -17.50
CA PRO A 55 -15.09 5.22 -18.44
C PRO A 55 -15.90 6.46 -18.07
N GLY A 56 -15.24 7.62 -18.02
CA GLY A 56 -15.87 8.88 -17.66
C GLY A 56 -15.94 9.17 -16.16
N LEU A 57 -15.53 8.24 -15.29
CA LEU A 57 -15.38 8.54 -13.87
C LEU A 57 -14.28 9.58 -13.68
N ARG A 58 -14.59 10.65 -12.95
CA ARG A 58 -13.64 11.68 -12.55
C ARG A 58 -13.40 11.58 -11.05
N PRO A 59 -12.53 10.66 -10.59
CA PRO A 59 -12.19 10.62 -9.18
C PRO A 59 -11.50 11.92 -8.78
N THR A 60 -11.86 12.46 -7.61
CA THR A 60 -11.20 13.65 -7.06
C THR A 60 -9.70 13.36 -6.92
N PRO A 61 -8.80 14.17 -7.50
CA PRO A 61 -7.36 13.94 -7.38
C PRO A 61 -6.88 14.04 -5.93
N ASP A 62 -5.86 13.26 -5.56
CA ASP A 62 -5.26 13.28 -4.23
C ASP A 62 -4.87 14.70 -3.79
N ARG A 63 -4.28 15.49 -4.71
CA ARG A 63 -3.89 16.89 -4.46
C ARG A 63 -5.06 17.79 -4.10
N VAL A 64 -6.23 17.61 -4.73
CA VAL A 64 -7.42 18.43 -4.43
C VAL A 64 -7.95 18.10 -3.04
N ARG A 65 -7.99 16.80 -2.68
CA ARG A 65 -8.36 16.40 -1.30
C ARG A 65 -7.36 16.95 -0.29
N GLU A 66 -6.07 16.83 -0.57
CA GLU A 66 -5.00 17.35 0.30
C GLU A 66 -5.15 18.87 0.53
N THR A 67 -5.32 19.66 -0.53
CA THR A 67 -5.54 21.11 -0.42
C THR A 67 -6.78 21.43 0.42
N LEU A 68 -7.90 20.75 0.20
CA LEU A 68 -9.12 20.96 0.96
C LEU A 68 -8.90 20.73 2.46
N PHE A 69 -8.29 19.61 2.85
CA PHE A 69 -8.06 19.32 4.28
C PHE A 69 -6.93 20.16 4.89
N ASN A 70 -6.02 20.69 4.07
CA ASN A 70 -5.09 21.71 4.54
C ASN A 70 -5.82 23.01 4.93
N TRP A 71 -6.91 23.36 4.26
CA TRP A 71 -7.75 24.50 4.64
C TRP A 71 -8.65 24.22 5.84
N LEU A 72 -9.25 23.02 5.90
CA LEU A 72 -10.14 22.65 7.01
C LEU A 72 -9.41 22.33 8.32
N GLY A 73 -8.11 22.06 8.24
CA GLY A 73 -7.27 21.67 9.36
C GLY A 73 -6.97 20.16 9.40
N GLN A 74 -5.87 19.81 10.05
CA GLN A 74 -5.39 18.43 10.09
C GLN A 74 -6.20 17.52 11.03
N SER A 75 -6.85 18.10 12.04
CA SER A 75 -7.76 17.42 12.97
C SER A 75 -9.18 17.97 12.82
N LEU A 76 -10.14 17.06 12.71
CA LEU A 76 -11.57 17.37 12.69
C LEU A 76 -12.29 16.83 13.94
N GLU A 77 -11.54 16.61 15.02
CA GLU A 77 -12.09 16.14 16.30
C GLU A 77 -13.32 16.93 16.74
N GLY A 78 -14.37 16.22 17.12
CA GLY A 78 -15.63 16.80 17.58
C GLY A 78 -16.51 17.42 16.50
N ARG A 79 -16.07 17.49 15.24
CA ARG A 79 -16.86 18.07 14.14
C ARG A 79 -17.86 17.07 13.56
N ALA A 80 -18.99 17.58 13.08
CA ALA A 80 -19.93 16.84 12.25
C ALA A 80 -19.76 17.30 10.80
N CYS A 81 -19.58 16.35 9.88
CA CYS A 81 -19.36 16.60 8.46
C CYS A 81 -20.53 16.05 7.64
N LEU A 82 -20.85 16.74 6.55
CA LEU A 82 -21.77 16.29 5.50
C LEU A 82 -21.00 16.26 4.18
N ASP A 83 -21.00 15.12 3.53
CA ASP A 83 -20.56 14.94 2.16
C ASP A 83 -21.82 14.73 1.30
N PRO A 84 -22.37 15.80 0.69
CA PRO A 84 -23.67 15.74 0.02
C PRO A 84 -23.62 15.04 -1.35
N PHE A 85 -22.42 14.74 -1.85
CA PHE A 85 -22.20 14.07 -3.13
C PHE A 85 -21.05 13.07 -2.97
N ALA A 86 -21.24 12.13 -2.04
CA ALA A 86 -20.13 11.33 -1.54
C ALA A 86 -19.45 10.51 -2.64
N GLY A 87 -20.20 10.03 -3.63
CA GLY A 87 -19.65 9.25 -4.75
C GLY A 87 -18.85 8.06 -4.24
N SER A 88 -17.52 8.07 -4.42
CA SER A 88 -16.61 7.04 -3.87
C SER A 88 -16.41 7.11 -2.35
N GLY A 89 -16.99 8.11 -1.68
CA GLY A 89 -16.84 8.38 -0.25
C GLY A 89 -15.45 8.93 0.13
N ALA A 90 -14.60 9.27 -0.83
CA ALA A 90 -13.21 9.62 -0.57
C ALA A 90 -13.04 10.85 0.36
N LEU A 91 -13.93 11.83 0.26
CA LEU A 91 -13.90 13.03 1.11
C LEU A 91 -14.48 12.74 2.50
N GLY A 92 -15.66 12.11 2.58
CA GLY A 92 -16.24 11.67 3.85
C GLY A 92 -15.31 10.76 4.67
N LEU A 93 -14.67 9.79 4.02
CA LEU A 93 -13.71 8.87 4.68
C LEU A 93 -12.43 9.59 5.13
N GLU A 94 -11.97 10.59 4.38
CA GLU A 94 -10.84 11.42 4.78
C GLU A 94 -11.19 12.27 6.01
N ALA A 95 -12.43 12.78 6.09
CA ALA A 95 -12.92 13.50 7.26
C ALA A 95 -13.03 12.59 8.50
N ALA A 96 -13.54 11.38 8.33
CA ALA A 96 -13.59 10.37 9.39
C ALA A 96 -12.18 9.98 9.86
N SER A 97 -11.25 9.76 8.93
CA SER A 97 -9.84 9.45 9.23
C SER A 97 -9.19 10.54 10.11
N ARG A 98 -9.60 11.80 9.96
CA ARG A 98 -9.11 12.97 10.71
C ARG A 98 -9.85 13.21 12.03
N GLY A 99 -10.71 12.29 12.46
CA GLY A 99 -11.36 12.34 13.77
C GLY A 99 -12.71 13.04 13.81
N ALA A 100 -13.36 13.27 12.67
CA ALA A 100 -14.73 13.77 12.66
C ALA A 100 -15.65 12.87 13.50
N ARG A 101 -16.43 13.46 14.42
CA ARG A 101 -17.34 12.74 15.33
C ARG A 101 -18.44 12.02 14.56
N ARG A 102 -18.92 12.63 13.47
CA ARG A 102 -19.95 12.06 12.60
C ARG A 102 -19.71 12.54 11.18
N VAL A 103 -19.85 11.64 10.22
CA VAL A 103 -19.87 11.98 8.79
C VAL A 103 -21.15 11.43 8.19
N VAL A 104 -21.96 12.31 7.59
CA VAL A 104 -23.11 11.93 6.77
C VAL A 104 -22.67 11.95 5.33
N MET A 105 -22.92 10.86 4.62
CA MET A 105 -22.62 10.71 3.20
C MET A 105 -23.93 10.48 2.47
N VAL A 106 -24.19 11.29 1.43
CA VAL A 106 -25.37 11.23 0.56
C VAL A 106 -24.91 10.89 -0.85
#